data_AF-A0A9D7D817-F1
#
_entry.id   AF-A0A9D7D817-F1
#
_cell.length_a   1.000
_cell.length_b   1.000
_cell.length_c   1.000
_cell.angle_alpha   90.00
_cell.angle_beta   90.00
_cell.angle_gamma   90.00
#
_symmetry.space_group_name_H-M   'P 1'
#
loop_
_entity.id
_entity.type
_entity.pdbx_description
1 polymer ?
#
loop_
_entity_poly.entity_id
_entity_poly.type
_entity_poly.pdbx_seq_one_letter_code
_entity_poly.pdbx_strand_id
1 'polypeptide(L)'
;MVAGAKRDGKDAAYRARLGAAYVPYAMYSAILFAGGIGVLGLLGVEFLHDQHAFNTQARIVAQSVSQAVTAAHAPGDPLDAARHALTYLEDAIGQIAVSQNILQDQMNPVFIFAAVIFAVNILIVLSPIRSAFMQGAIDLTHILTAIAIAGILIAGFVSYFLSYADVIQDTLARMEAAHPNAALGAWDLSQRYNEMVVQLNRSKNLLGFAQAIGGEGSGLALFAAAIQFTVDRIPGRGERKAEA
;
A
#
# COMPACT_ATOMS: atom_id res chain seq x y z
N MET A 1 34.99 5.27 13.57
CA MET A 1 36.19 4.66 12.95
C MET A 1 37.51 5.35 13.32
N VAL A 2 37.65 6.68 13.25
CA VAL A 2 38.87 7.39 13.76
C VAL A 2 39.10 7.14 15.25
N ALA A 3 38.02 7.06 16.04
CA ALA A 3 38.08 6.64 17.45
C ALA A 3 38.52 5.17 17.64
N GLY A 4 38.24 4.29 16.66
CA GLY A 4 38.71 2.90 16.65
C GLY A 4 40.21 2.81 16.36
N ALA A 5 40.68 3.56 15.34
CA ALA A 5 42.12 3.65 15.04
C ALA A 5 42.94 4.31 16.16
N LYS A 6 42.32 5.19 16.97
CA LYS A 6 42.91 5.74 18.20
C LYS A 6 42.99 4.68 19.32
N ARG A 7 42.04 3.76 19.37
CA ARG A 7 42.00 2.62 20.30
C ARG A 7 43.03 1.54 19.95
N ASP A 8 43.32 1.36 18.65
CA ASP A 8 44.33 0.43 18.13
C ASP A 8 45.76 1.00 18.11
N GLY A 9 45.99 2.16 18.75
CA GLY A 9 47.33 2.74 18.90
C GLY A 9 47.96 3.30 17.61
N LYS A 10 47.20 3.48 16.52
CA LYS A 10 47.76 3.93 15.24
C LYS A 10 48.18 5.41 15.27
N ASP A 11 49.21 5.73 14.49
CA ASP A 11 49.83 7.06 14.47
C ASP A 11 48.88 8.21 14.12
N ALA A 12 49.19 9.40 14.63
CA ALA A 12 48.38 10.60 14.41
C ALA A 12 48.29 10.99 12.93
N ALA A 13 49.39 10.80 12.16
CA ALA A 13 49.41 11.01 10.72
C ALA A 13 48.51 10.02 9.95
N TYR A 14 48.45 8.77 10.41
CA TYR A 14 47.54 7.76 9.85
C TYR A 14 46.08 8.12 10.15
N ARG A 15 45.77 8.57 11.37
CA ARG A 15 44.43 9.06 11.75
C ARG A 15 44.01 10.29 10.96
N ALA A 16 44.93 11.22 10.71
CA ALA A 16 44.67 12.42 9.91
C ALA A 16 44.41 12.10 8.43
N ARG A 17 45.20 11.19 7.84
CA ARG A 17 44.95 10.68 6.47
C ARG A 17 43.65 9.89 6.36
N LEU A 18 43.33 9.07 7.36
CA LEU A 18 42.06 8.35 7.43
C LEU A 18 40.88 9.32 7.54
N GLY A 19 41.00 10.36 8.36
CA GLY A 19 40.01 11.44 8.44
C GLY A 19 39.81 12.15 7.11
N ALA A 20 40.90 12.60 6.46
CA ALA A 20 40.85 13.30 5.18
C ALA A 20 40.25 12.45 4.05
N ALA A 21 40.51 11.14 4.02
CA ALA A 21 39.91 10.22 3.05
C ALA A 21 38.40 9.99 3.31
N TYR A 22 37.96 10.08 4.57
CA TYR A 22 36.56 9.86 4.94
C TYR A 22 35.68 11.11 4.89
N VAL A 23 36.25 12.32 4.93
CA VAL A 23 35.50 13.58 4.77
C VAL A 23 34.65 13.62 3.49
N PRO A 24 35.19 13.31 2.29
CA PRO A 24 34.35 13.26 1.09
C PRO A 24 33.28 12.16 1.18
N TYR A 25 33.61 10.99 1.74
CA TYR A 25 32.61 9.93 2.00
C TYR A 25 31.47 10.39 2.91
N ALA A 26 31.77 11.11 3.99
CA ALA A 26 30.76 11.66 4.89
C ALA A 26 29.84 12.65 4.18
N MET A 27 30.39 13.46 3.27
CA MET A 27 29.62 14.40 2.45
C MET A 27 28.67 13.67 1.49
N TYR A 28 29.15 12.63 0.80
CA TYR A 28 28.32 11.78 -0.06
C TYR A 28 27.23 11.05 0.73
N SER A 29 27.56 10.50 1.90
CA SER A 29 26.59 9.85 2.78
C SER A 29 25.52 10.82 3.27
N ALA A 30 25.89 12.05 3.64
CA ALA A 30 24.94 13.07 4.07
C ALA A 30 23.97 13.47 2.95
N ILE A 31 24.46 13.64 1.72
CA ILE A 31 23.62 13.95 0.55
C ILE A 31 22.66 12.81 0.25
N LEU A 32 23.13 11.56 0.27
CA LEU A 32 22.29 10.38 0.05
C LEU A 32 21.22 10.22 1.15
N PHE A 33 21.58 10.48 2.40
CA PHE A 33 20.64 10.41 3.51
C PHE A 33 19.59 11.52 3.46
N ALA A 34 20.01 12.75 3.14
CA ALA A 34 19.10 13.88 2.92
C ALA A 34 18.17 13.63 1.73
N GLY A 35 18.68 13.06 0.64
CA GLY A 35 17.88 12.62 -0.51
C GLY A 35 16.85 11.55 -0.14
N GLY A 36 17.26 10.53 0.64
CA GLY A 36 16.35 9.49 1.13
C GLY A 36 15.23 10.04 2.02
N ILE A 37 15.56 10.93 2.97
CA ILE A 37 14.55 11.63 3.78
C ILE A 37 13.63 12.49 2.91
N GLY A 38 14.18 13.16 1.89
CA GLY A 38 13.40 13.95 0.94
C GLY A 38 12.38 13.11 0.17
N VAL A 39 12.78 11.92 -0.29
CA VAL A 39 11.86 10.97 -0.95
C VAL A 39 10.77 10.49 0.01
N LEU A 40 11.12 10.17 1.26
CA LEU A 40 10.12 9.80 2.27
C LEU A 40 9.14 10.95 2.57
N GLY A 41 9.64 12.19 2.62
CA GLY A 41 8.81 13.38 2.78
C GLY A 41 7.85 13.59 1.60
N LEU A 42 8.35 13.41 0.36
CA LEU A 42 7.52 13.50 -0.84
C LEU A 42 6.44 12.42 -0.86
N LEU A 43 6.78 11.17 -0.53
CA LEU A 43 5.81 10.07 -0.41
C LEU A 43 4.73 10.39 0.65
N GLY A 44 5.11 11.00 1.77
CA GLY A 44 4.15 11.44 2.79
C GLY A 44 3.22 12.54 2.29
N VAL A 45 3.74 13.51 1.53
CA VAL A 45 2.94 14.60 0.94
C VAL A 45 2.01 14.08 -0.15
N GLU A 46 2.49 13.19 -1.02
CA GLU A 46 1.70 12.52 -2.05
C GLU A 46 0.56 11.71 -1.42
N PHE A 47 0.87 10.93 -0.38
CA PHE A 47 -0.15 10.20 0.39
C PHE A 47 -1.25 11.13 0.94
N LEU A 48 -0.88 12.28 1.51
CA LEU A 48 -1.84 13.26 2.01
C LEU A 48 -2.67 13.91 0.90
N HIS A 49 -2.04 14.22 -0.25
CA HIS A 49 -2.74 14.78 -1.40
C HIS A 49 -3.79 13.79 -1.96
N ASP A 50 -3.39 12.54 -2.12
CA ASP A 50 -4.26 11.47 -2.64
C ASP A 50 -5.38 11.11 -1.66
N GLN A 51 -5.12 11.25 -0.35
CA GLN A 51 -6.16 11.10 0.67
C GLN A 51 -7.28 12.14 0.49
N HIS A 52 -6.98 13.36 0.04
CA HIS A 52 -8.02 14.34 -0.28
C HIS A 52 -8.84 13.97 -1.52
N ALA A 53 -8.20 13.41 -2.54
CA ALA A 53 -8.87 12.88 -3.72
C ALA A 53 -9.82 11.72 -3.32
N PHE A 54 -9.32 10.78 -2.52
CA PHE A 54 -10.11 9.67 -1.99
C PHE A 54 -11.31 10.16 -1.15
N ASN A 55 -11.10 11.10 -0.23
CA ASN A 55 -12.18 11.66 0.59
C ASN A 55 -13.24 12.40 -0.24
N THR A 56 -12.85 12.98 -1.37
CA THR A 56 -13.79 13.60 -2.30
C THR A 56 -14.59 12.55 -3.03
N GLN A 57 -13.95 11.49 -3.50
CA GLN A 57 -14.62 10.37 -4.15
C GLN A 57 -15.57 9.62 -3.19
N ALA A 58 -15.16 9.40 -1.94
CA ALA A 58 -16.00 8.83 -0.89
C ALA A 58 -17.29 9.63 -0.66
N ARG A 59 -17.21 10.97 -0.73
CA ARG A 59 -18.40 11.84 -0.64
C ARG A 59 -19.33 11.68 -1.85
N ILE A 60 -18.78 11.50 -3.04
CA ILE A 60 -19.58 11.25 -4.26
C ILE A 60 -20.34 9.92 -4.13
N VAL A 61 -19.67 8.85 -3.67
CA VAL A 61 -20.32 7.55 -3.39
C VAL A 61 -21.45 7.73 -2.37
N ALA A 62 -21.18 8.39 -1.24
CA ALA A 62 -22.18 8.62 -0.20
C ALA A 62 -23.37 9.45 -0.70
N GLN A 63 -23.14 10.44 -1.57
CA GLN A 63 -24.20 11.23 -2.20
C GLN A 63 -25.05 10.39 -3.15
N SER A 64 -24.43 9.55 -3.98
CA SER A 64 -25.13 8.67 -4.92
C SER A 64 -26.03 7.66 -4.17
N VAL A 65 -25.53 7.06 -3.07
CA VAL A 65 -26.37 6.19 -2.22
C VAL A 65 -27.47 6.98 -1.48
N SER A 66 -27.19 8.20 -1.03
CA SER A 66 -28.23 9.05 -0.44
C SER A 66 -29.34 9.40 -1.45
N GLN A 67 -29.00 9.59 -2.72
CA GLN A 67 -29.97 9.78 -3.79
C GLN A 67 -30.77 8.51 -4.04
N ALA A 68 -30.15 7.33 -3.99
CA ALA A 68 -30.84 6.05 -4.08
C ALA A 68 -31.88 5.86 -2.97
N VAL A 69 -31.52 6.17 -1.71
CA VAL A 69 -32.46 6.11 -0.57
C VAL A 69 -33.62 7.09 -0.77
N THR A 70 -33.34 8.30 -1.26
CA THR A 70 -34.39 9.30 -1.52
C THR A 70 -35.33 8.84 -2.65
N ALA A 71 -34.77 8.27 -3.72
CA ALA A 71 -35.54 7.74 -4.84
C ALA A 71 -36.41 6.54 -4.42
N ALA A 72 -35.92 5.66 -3.55
CA ALA A 72 -36.67 4.51 -3.05
C ALA A 72 -37.93 4.91 -2.25
N HIS A 73 -37.92 6.10 -1.65
CA HIS A 73 -39.05 6.65 -0.87
C HIS A 73 -39.81 7.76 -1.60
N ALA A 74 -39.53 7.98 -2.89
CA ALA A 74 -40.17 9.04 -3.65
C ALA A 74 -41.69 8.78 -3.77
N PRO A 75 -42.53 9.82 -3.63
CA PRO A 75 -43.97 9.68 -3.84
C PRO A 75 -44.26 9.38 -5.32
N GLY A 76 -44.95 8.27 -5.62
CA GLY A 76 -45.24 7.84 -6.99
C GLY A 76 -45.49 6.34 -7.11
N ASP A 77 -45.28 5.78 -8.31
CA ASP A 77 -45.28 4.33 -8.52
C ASP A 77 -44.08 3.71 -7.78
N PRO A 78 -44.32 2.82 -6.79
CA PRO A 78 -43.24 2.21 -6.02
C PRO A 78 -42.31 1.33 -6.87
N LEU A 79 -42.76 0.83 -8.02
CA LEU A 79 -41.91 0.04 -8.92
C LEU A 79 -40.88 0.94 -9.64
N ASP A 80 -41.31 2.10 -10.12
CA ASP A 80 -40.42 3.05 -10.79
C ASP A 80 -39.47 3.73 -9.79
N ALA A 81 -39.94 4.01 -8.57
CA ALA A 81 -39.09 4.45 -7.46
C ALA A 81 -37.97 3.45 -7.16
N ALA A 82 -38.29 2.15 -7.09
CA ALA A 82 -37.31 1.09 -6.87
C ALA A 82 -36.31 0.97 -8.04
N ARG A 83 -36.76 1.13 -9.29
CA ARG A 83 -35.86 1.14 -10.46
C ARG A 83 -34.88 2.30 -10.43
N HIS A 84 -35.37 3.51 -10.14
CA HIS A 84 -34.52 4.70 -10.02
C HIS A 84 -33.52 4.56 -8.88
N ALA A 85 -33.94 4.05 -7.73
CA ALA A 85 -33.03 3.76 -6.62
C ALA A 85 -31.91 2.79 -7.05
N LEU A 86 -32.26 1.73 -7.78
CA LEU A 86 -31.30 0.75 -8.27
C LEU A 86 -30.25 1.37 -9.20
N THR A 87 -30.66 2.27 -10.11
CA THR A 87 -29.73 2.98 -11.02
C THR A 87 -28.72 3.82 -10.25
N TYR A 88 -29.14 4.53 -9.21
CA TYR A 88 -28.21 5.28 -8.35
C TYR A 88 -27.26 4.36 -7.57
N LEU A 89 -27.74 3.19 -7.11
CA LEU A 89 -26.87 2.19 -6.49
C LEU A 89 -25.82 1.64 -7.46
N GLU A 90 -26.19 1.38 -8.71
CA GLU A 90 -25.24 0.92 -9.74
C GLU A 90 -24.16 1.98 -10.04
N ASP A 91 -24.54 3.26 -10.11
CA ASP A 91 -23.59 4.35 -10.23
C ASP A 91 -22.66 4.41 -9.01
N ALA A 92 -23.19 4.32 -7.80
CA ALA A 92 -22.38 4.31 -6.57
C ALA A 92 -21.34 3.18 -6.57
N ILE A 93 -21.68 2.00 -7.07
CA ILE A 93 -20.74 0.87 -7.20
C ILE A 93 -19.67 1.15 -8.27
N GLY A 94 -20.05 1.77 -9.39
CA GLY A 94 -19.08 2.27 -10.36
C GLY A 94 -18.10 3.26 -9.74
N GLN A 95 -18.59 4.19 -8.91
CA GLN A 95 -17.76 5.17 -8.20
C GLN A 95 -16.86 4.53 -7.12
N ILE A 96 -17.24 3.38 -6.56
CA ILE A 96 -16.37 2.58 -5.67
C ILE A 96 -15.21 1.98 -6.44
N ALA A 97 -15.42 1.49 -7.66
CA ALA A 97 -14.32 1.01 -8.52
C ALA A 97 -13.33 2.14 -8.86
N VAL A 98 -13.83 3.36 -9.09
CA VAL A 98 -12.97 4.56 -9.24
C VAL A 98 -12.18 4.84 -7.95
N SER A 99 -12.81 4.71 -6.78
CA SER A 99 -12.15 4.87 -5.48
C SER A 99 -11.02 3.86 -5.28
N GLN A 100 -11.21 2.62 -5.75
CA GLN A 100 -10.20 1.57 -5.72
C GLN A 100 -8.99 1.93 -6.59
N ASN A 101 -9.21 2.47 -7.79
CA ASN A 101 -8.11 2.93 -8.66
C ASN A 101 -7.30 4.06 -7.99
N ILE A 102 -7.96 5.02 -7.35
CA ILE A 102 -7.27 6.10 -6.61
C ILE A 102 -6.41 5.51 -5.48
N LEU A 103 -6.92 4.52 -4.75
CA LEU A 103 -6.14 3.84 -3.70
C LEU A 103 -4.96 3.05 -4.28
N GLN A 104 -5.14 2.39 -5.43
CA GLN A 104 -4.06 1.71 -6.12
C GLN A 104 -2.96 2.69 -6.53
N ASP A 105 -3.32 3.83 -7.11
CA ASP A 105 -2.38 4.87 -7.52
C ASP A 105 -1.62 5.44 -6.32
N GLN A 106 -2.32 5.71 -5.20
CA GLN A 106 -1.71 6.18 -3.95
C GLN A 106 -0.68 5.18 -3.38
N MET A 107 -0.95 3.88 -3.51
CA MET A 107 -0.07 2.83 -2.98
C MET A 107 1.09 2.49 -3.91
N ASN A 108 0.98 2.83 -5.20
CA ASN A 108 1.95 2.45 -6.23
C ASN A 108 3.37 3.01 -5.96
N PRO A 109 3.57 4.30 -5.64
CA PRO A 109 4.88 4.84 -5.26
C PRO A 109 5.51 4.13 -4.06
N VAL A 110 4.71 3.78 -3.04
CA VAL A 110 5.16 3.07 -1.85
C VAL A 110 5.70 1.69 -2.20
N PHE A 111 4.99 0.95 -3.06
CA PHE A 111 5.46 -0.37 -3.50
C PHE A 111 6.68 -0.30 -4.42
N ILE A 112 6.75 0.68 -5.33
CA ILE A 112 7.93 0.88 -6.18
C ILE A 112 9.15 1.21 -5.32
N PHE A 113 9.01 2.12 -4.36
CA PHE A 113 10.08 2.47 -3.43
C PHE A 113 10.58 1.24 -2.66
N ALA A 114 9.66 0.42 -2.17
CA ALA A 114 9.98 -0.83 -1.51
C ALA A 114 10.70 -1.84 -2.42
N ALA A 115 10.24 -1.98 -3.67
CA ALA A 115 10.86 -2.85 -4.67
C ALA A 115 12.31 -2.40 -4.96
N VAL A 116 12.57 -1.10 -5.02
CA VAL A 116 13.92 -0.54 -5.20
C VAL A 116 14.81 -0.83 -3.98
N ILE A 117 14.32 -0.65 -2.75
CA ILE A 117 15.07 -1.00 -1.53
C ILE A 117 15.43 -2.49 -1.55
N PHE A 118 14.47 -3.34 -1.90
CA PHE A 118 14.72 -4.77 -2.02
C PHE A 118 15.74 -5.10 -3.10
N ALA A 119 15.62 -4.51 -4.29
CA ALA A 119 16.57 -4.71 -5.39
C ALA A 119 18.00 -4.28 -4.99
N VAL A 120 18.15 -3.15 -4.31
CA VAL A 120 19.45 -2.70 -3.79
C VAL A 120 19.98 -3.68 -2.74
N ASN A 121 19.14 -4.13 -1.80
CA ASN A 121 19.57 -5.11 -0.80
C ASN A 121 20.01 -6.43 -1.44
N ILE A 122 19.24 -6.93 -2.41
CA ILE A 122 19.59 -8.09 -3.23
C ILE A 122 20.96 -7.91 -3.90
N LEU A 123 21.19 -6.77 -4.56
CA LEU A 123 22.46 -6.47 -5.23
C LEU A 123 23.62 -6.47 -4.23
N ILE A 124 23.44 -5.96 -3.02
CA ILE A 124 24.45 -5.98 -1.96
C ILE A 124 24.75 -7.43 -1.52
N VAL A 125 23.72 -8.26 -1.32
CA VAL A 125 23.87 -9.65 -0.89
C VAL A 125 24.54 -10.52 -1.95
N LEU A 126 24.20 -10.32 -3.23
CA LEU A 126 24.76 -11.07 -4.36
C LEU A 126 26.13 -10.55 -4.81
N SER A 127 26.48 -9.32 -4.46
CA SER A 127 27.74 -8.71 -4.84
C SER A 127 28.94 -9.34 -4.11
N PRO A 128 30.06 -9.60 -4.80
CA PRO A 128 31.30 -10.04 -4.17
C PRO A 128 31.90 -9.00 -3.21
N ILE A 129 31.37 -7.76 -3.17
CA ILE A 129 31.73 -6.72 -2.20
C ILE A 129 31.24 -7.09 -0.78
N ARG A 130 30.42 -8.13 -0.62
CA ARG A 130 29.99 -8.65 0.69
C ARG A 130 31.15 -8.96 1.65
N SER A 131 32.33 -9.32 1.13
CA SER A 131 33.55 -9.55 1.93
C SER A 131 34.29 -8.25 2.33
N ALA A 132 34.07 -7.15 1.61
CA ALA A 132 34.61 -5.83 1.89
C ALA A 132 33.70 -4.98 2.80
N PHE A 133 32.40 -5.30 2.83
CA PHE A 133 31.46 -4.74 3.78
C PHE A 133 31.61 -5.43 5.14
N MET A 134 32.01 -4.68 6.18
CA MET A 134 31.99 -5.17 7.55
C MET A 134 30.61 -5.72 7.92
N GLN A 135 30.54 -6.75 8.78
CA GLN A 135 29.30 -7.38 9.28
C GLN A 135 28.15 -6.38 9.56
N GLY A 136 28.48 -5.18 10.08
CA GLY A 136 27.49 -4.14 10.38
C GLY A 136 26.75 -3.55 9.16
N ALA A 137 27.29 -3.62 7.96
CA ALA A 137 26.57 -3.19 6.75
C ALA A 137 25.52 -4.21 6.31
N ILE A 138 25.76 -5.51 6.53
CA ILE A 138 24.79 -6.58 6.29
C ILE A 138 23.62 -6.47 7.28
N ASP A 139 23.90 -6.20 8.56
CA ASP A 139 22.87 -5.97 9.57
C ASP A 139 22.05 -4.70 9.26
N LEU A 140 22.69 -3.64 8.77
CA LEU A 140 22.00 -2.42 8.37
C LEU A 140 21.00 -2.67 7.24
N THR A 141 21.36 -3.47 6.23
CA THR A 141 20.44 -3.79 5.12
C THR A 141 19.23 -4.60 5.59
N HIS A 142 19.42 -5.56 6.48
CA HIS A 142 18.30 -6.30 7.07
C HIS A 142 17.37 -5.40 7.88
N ILE A 143 17.91 -4.48 8.68
CA ILE A 143 17.12 -3.51 9.43
C ILE A 143 16.34 -2.60 8.48
N LEU A 144 16.98 -2.10 7.41
CA LEU A 144 16.34 -1.20 6.45
C LEU A 144 15.21 -1.88 5.68
N THR A 145 15.41 -3.14 5.28
CA THR A 145 14.36 -3.94 4.65
C THR A 145 13.23 -4.27 5.63
N ALA A 146 13.52 -4.58 6.90
CA ALA A 146 12.49 -4.78 7.91
C ALA A 146 11.65 -3.51 8.13
N ILE A 147 12.28 -2.34 8.18
CA ILE A 147 11.60 -1.04 8.28
C ILE A 147 10.74 -0.79 7.03
N ALA A 148 11.25 -1.08 5.84
CA ALA A 148 10.48 -0.92 4.61
C ALA A 148 9.23 -1.81 4.59
N ILE A 149 9.37 -3.10 4.93
CA ILE A 149 8.23 -4.04 5.03
C ILE A 149 7.22 -3.53 6.07
N ALA A 150 7.69 -3.13 7.25
CA ALA A 150 6.81 -2.61 8.30
C ALA A 150 6.08 -1.34 7.85
N GLY A 151 6.76 -0.43 7.15
CA GLY A 151 6.17 0.78 6.60
C GLY A 151 5.06 0.50 5.59
N ILE A 152 5.27 -0.46 4.68
CA ILE A 152 4.25 -0.87 3.69
C ILE A 152 3.04 -1.51 4.38
N LEU A 153 3.28 -2.39 5.35
CA LEU A 153 2.20 -3.04 6.10
C LEU A 153 1.38 -2.01 6.86
N ILE A 154 2.03 -1.05 7.51
CA ILE A 154 1.36 0.05 8.22
C ILE A 154 0.58 0.92 7.25
N ALA A 155 1.17 1.34 6.13
CA ALA A 155 0.50 2.15 5.12
C ALA A 155 -0.74 1.43 4.56
N GLY A 156 -0.60 0.15 4.19
CA GLY A 156 -1.72 -0.67 3.73
C GLY A 156 -2.81 -0.84 4.79
N PHE A 157 -2.43 -1.05 6.05
CA PHE A 157 -3.38 -1.10 7.18
C PHE A 157 -4.12 0.23 7.36
N VAL A 158 -3.38 1.34 7.34
CA VAL A 158 -3.95 2.68 7.51
C VAL A 158 -4.92 2.99 6.38
N SER A 159 -4.55 2.75 5.12
CA SER A 159 -5.44 2.97 3.97
C SER A 159 -6.68 2.07 4.01
N TYR A 160 -6.55 0.83 4.50
CA TYR A 160 -7.70 -0.05 4.66
C TYR A 160 -8.65 0.44 5.78
N PHE A 161 -8.13 0.64 6.99
CA PHE A 161 -8.95 0.90 8.17
C PHE A 161 -9.47 2.34 8.26
N LEU A 162 -8.69 3.35 7.82
CA LEU A 162 -9.11 4.75 7.95
C LEU A 162 -9.91 5.26 6.75
N SER A 163 -9.84 4.57 5.60
CA SER A 163 -10.40 5.08 4.35
C SER A 163 -11.36 4.08 3.72
N TYR A 164 -10.86 2.90 3.34
CA TYR A 164 -11.62 1.98 2.49
C TYR A 164 -12.74 1.23 3.23
N ALA A 165 -12.47 0.71 4.42
CA ALA A 165 -13.42 -0.08 5.19
C ALA A 165 -14.65 0.75 5.63
N ASP A 166 -14.42 1.99 6.07
CA ASP A 166 -15.47 2.90 6.49
C ASP A 166 -16.40 3.27 5.32
N VAL A 167 -15.84 3.55 4.13
CA VAL A 167 -16.65 3.88 2.95
C VAL A 167 -17.54 2.71 2.55
N ILE A 168 -17.01 1.49 2.48
CA ILE A 168 -17.83 0.31 2.12
C ILE A 168 -18.87 0.00 3.19
N GLN A 169 -18.53 0.16 4.47
CA GLN A 169 -19.46 -0.09 5.57
C GLN A 169 -20.60 0.94 5.61
N ASP A 170 -20.30 2.22 5.44
CA ASP A 170 -21.31 3.28 5.35
C ASP A 170 -22.20 3.10 4.12
N THR A 171 -21.60 2.70 2.98
CA THR A 171 -22.35 2.39 1.76
C THR A 171 -23.32 1.23 1.97
N LEU A 172 -22.85 0.10 2.53
CA LEU A 172 -23.69 -1.07 2.82
C LEU A 172 -24.83 -0.73 3.78
N ALA A 173 -24.56 0.04 4.85
CA ALA A 173 -25.57 0.45 5.81
C ALA A 173 -26.65 1.33 5.18
N ARG A 174 -26.27 2.23 4.27
CA ARG A 174 -27.21 3.08 3.55
C ARG A 174 -27.96 2.36 2.43
N MET A 175 -27.33 1.37 1.80
CA MET A 175 -28.00 0.50 0.81
C MET A 175 -29.16 -0.27 1.42
N GLU A 176 -29.02 -0.73 2.67
CA GLU A 176 -30.10 -1.41 3.39
C GLU A 176 -31.37 -0.55 3.49
N ALA A 177 -31.22 0.77 3.66
CA ALA A 177 -32.34 1.70 3.66
C ALA A 177 -32.99 1.89 2.27
N ALA A 178 -32.32 1.51 1.18
CA ALA A 178 -32.85 1.53 -0.18
C ALA A 178 -33.32 0.13 -0.66
N HIS A 179 -33.48 -0.84 0.25
CA HIS A 179 -33.85 -2.21 -0.09
C HIS A 179 -35.21 -2.28 -0.81
N PRO A 180 -35.30 -2.92 -1.99
CA PRO A 180 -36.54 -3.01 -2.75
C PRO A 180 -37.60 -3.83 -1.98
N ASN A 181 -38.84 -3.32 -1.93
CA ASN A 181 -39.92 -3.96 -1.19
C ASN A 181 -40.33 -5.30 -1.83
N ALA A 182 -40.23 -6.39 -1.06
CA ALA A 182 -40.59 -7.74 -1.49
C ALA A 182 -42.06 -7.88 -1.93
N ALA A 183 -42.95 -7.00 -1.44
CA ALA A 183 -44.36 -6.97 -1.81
C ALA A 183 -44.61 -6.53 -3.26
N LEU A 184 -43.60 -5.94 -3.94
CA LEU A 184 -43.72 -5.48 -5.33
C LEU A 184 -43.64 -6.62 -6.35
N GLY A 185 -43.25 -7.83 -5.95
CA GLY A 185 -43.12 -8.99 -6.86
C GLY A 185 -42.05 -8.83 -7.94
N ALA A 186 -41.26 -7.75 -7.91
CA ALA A 186 -40.20 -7.45 -8.86
C ALA A 186 -38.91 -8.22 -8.50
N TRP A 187 -38.92 -9.53 -8.74
CA TRP A 187 -37.81 -10.42 -8.41
C TRP A 187 -36.49 -9.98 -9.04
N ASP A 188 -36.50 -9.52 -10.30
CA ASP A 188 -35.29 -9.06 -11.01
C ASP A 188 -34.57 -7.91 -10.28
N LEU A 189 -35.33 -6.96 -9.70
CA LEU A 189 -34.76 -5.84 -8.95
C LEU A 189 -34.12 -6.31 -7.64
N SER A 190 -34.80 -7.23 -6.94
CA SER A 190 -34.27 -7.81 -5.70
C SER A 190 -33.02 -8.66 -5.95
N GLN A 191 -32.96 -9.40 -7.06
CA GLN A 191 -31.79 -10.17 -7.46
C GLN A 191 -30.60 -9.22 -7.70
N ARG A 192 -30.81 -8.17 -8.51
CA ARG A 192 -29.75 -7.22 -8.85
C ARG A 192 -29.24 -6.46 -7.63
N TYR A 193 -30.13 -6.06 -6.73
CA TYR A 193 -29.76 -5.50 -5.43
C TYR A 193 -28.87 -6.46 -4.62
N ASN A 194 -29.26 -7.73 -4.53
CA ASN A 194 -28.50 -8.73 -3.78
C ASN A 194 -27.12 -9.02 -4.42
N GLU A 195 -27.03 -9.06 -5.75
CA GLU A 195 -25.75 -9.18 -6.46
C GLU A 195 -24.80 -8.03 -6.10
N MET A 196 -25.32 -6.80 -6.10
CA MET A 196 -24.58 -5.60 -5.73
C MET A 196 -24.07 -5.64 -4.29
N VAL A 197 -24.93 -6.03 -3.34
CA VAL A 197 -24.55 -6.17 -1.92
C VAL A 197 -23.50 -7.26 -1.73
N VAL A 198 -23.63 -8.41 -2.40
CA VAL A 198 -22.64 -9.49 -2.33
C VAL A 198 -21.30 -9.04 -2.90
N GLN A 199 -21.30 -8.31 -4.02
CA GLN A 199 -20.09 -7.75 -4.62
C GLN A 199 -19.38 -6.79 -3.64
N LEU A 200 -20.12 -5.87 -3.02
CA LEU A 200 -19.56 -4.96 -2.01
C LEU A 200 -19.04 -5.69 -0.77
N ASN A 201 -19.75 -6.71 -0.32
CA ASN A 201 -19.34 -7.46 0.86
C ASN A 201 -18.06 -8.28 0.59
N ARG A 202 -17.90 -8.78 -0.65
CA ARG A 202 -16.63 -9.41 -1.08
C ARG A 202 -15.49 -8.39 -1.16
N SER A 203 -15.76 -7.19 -1.67
CA SER A 203 -14.74 -6.14 -1.77
C SER A 203 -14.38 -5.53 -0.41
N LYS A 204 -15.26 -5.60 0.60
CA LYS A 204 -14.99 -5.18 1.98
C LYS A 204 -13.82 -5.92 2.63
N ASN A 205 -13.66 -7.21 2.34
CA ASN A 205 -12.67 -8.04 3.01
C ASN A 205 -11.23 -7.63 2.63
N LEU A 206 -10.28 -7.85 3.54
CA LEU A 206 -8.85 -7.57 3.31
C LEU A 206 -8.32 -8.23 2.02
N LEU A 207 -8.81 -9.42 1.67
CA LEU A 207 -8.45 -10.09 0.43
C LEU A 207 -8.98 -9.36 -0.81
N GLY A 208 -10.22 -8.85 -0.75
CA GLY A 208 -10.80 -8.05 -1.83
C GLY A 208 -10.09 -6.70 -1.99
N PHE A 209 -9.69 -6.08 -0.87
CA PHE A 209 -8.85 -4.89 -0.87
C PHE A 209 -7.45 -5.15 -1.45
N ALA A 210 -6.80 -6.26 -1.06
CA ALA A 210 -5.50 -6.64 -1.58
C ALA A 210 -5.54 -6.91 -3.10
N GLN A 211 -6.62 -7.52 -3.59
CA GLN A 211 -6.86 -7.69 -5.03
C GLN A 211 -7.09 -6.35 -5.74
N ALA A 212 -7.85 -5.44 -5.13
CA ALA A 212 -8.13 -4.11 -5.69
C ALA A 212 -6.86 -3.25 -5.82
N ILE A 213 -5.96 -3.33 -4.84
CA ILE A 213 -4.67 -2.62 -4.89
C ILE A 213 -3.63 -3.35 -5.76
N GLY A 214 -3.77 -4.67 -5.92
CA GLY A 214 -2.84 -5.53 -6.62
C GLY A 214 -3.05 -5.67 -8.13
N GLY A 215 -3.77 -4.75 -8.77
CA GLY A 215 -4.12 -4.81 -10.20
C GLY A 215 -2.93 -4.97 -11.16
N GLU A 216 -3.23 -5.31 -12.42
CA GLU A 216 -2.26 -5.59 -13.49
C GLU A 216 -1.30 -4.40 -13.69
N GLY A 217 -0.01 -4.63 -13.46
CA GLY A 217 1.04 -3.60 -13.60
C GLY A 217 1.29 -2.75 -12.35
N SER A 218 0.61 -3.01 -11.23
CA SER A 218 0.85 -2.30 -9.96
C SER A 218 2.26 -2.55 -9.41
N GLY A 219 2.81 -1.56 -8.71
CA GLY A 219 4.08 -1.66 -7.98
C GLY A 219 4.08 -2.81 -6.97
N LEU A 220 2.91 -3.32 -6.55
CA LEU A 220 2.78 -4.52 -5.74
C LEU A 220 3.36 -5.75 -6.44
N ALA A 221 3.18 -5.89 -7.76
CA ALA A 221 3.75 -7.00 -8.52
C ALA A 221 5.29 -6.94 -8.54
N LEU A 222 5.85 -5.73 -8.73
CA LEU A 222 7.30 -5.49 -8.62
C LEU A 222 7.82 -5.82 -7.22
N PHE A 223 7.09 -5.41 -6.17
CA PHE A 223 7.44 -5.70 -4.79
C PHE A 223 7.36 -7.21 -4.48
N ALA A 224 6.30 -7.89 -4.90
CA ALA A 224 6.13 -9.33 -4.73
C ALA A 224 7.23 -10.12 -5.43
N ALA A 225 7.58 -9.73 -6.67
CA ALA A 225 8.69 -10.33 -7.41
C ALA A 225 10.03 -10.13 -6.68
N ALA A 226 10.26 -8.94 -6.10
CA ALA A 226 11.47 -8.66 -5.33
C ALA A 226 11.54 -9.47 -4.03
N ILE A 227 10.42 -9.69 -3.34
CA ILE A 227 10.34 -10.59 -2.18
C ILE A 227 10.63 -12.03 -2.60
N GLN A 228 9.94 -12.54 -3.62
CA GLN A 228 10.07 -13.92 -4.07
C GLN A 228 11.52 -14.23 -4.46
N PHE A 229 12.13 -13.33 -5.24
CA PHE A 229 13.55 -13.42 -5.58
C PHE A 229 14.46 -13.48 -4.35
N THR A 230 14.15 -12.69 -3.31
CA THR A 230 14.93 -12.69 -2.05
C THR A 230 14.77 -14.00 -1.30
N VAL A 231 13.56 -14.53 -1.19
CA VAL A 231 13.27 -15.80 -0.50
C VAL A 231 13.96 -16.97 -1.20
N ASP A 232 13.90 -17.05 -2.53
CA ASP A 232 14.51 -18.13 -3.32
C ASP A 232 16.04 -18.14 -3.23
N ARG A 233 16.66 -16.99 -2.91
CA ARG A 233 18.12 -16.82 -2.85
C ARG A 233 18.69 -16.93 -1.44
N ILE A 234 17.86 -16.91 -0.38
CA ILE A 234 18.29 -17.16 1.00
C ILE A 234 18.20 -18.68 1.24
N PRO A 235 19.31 -19.43 1.27
CA PRO A 235 19.25 -20.86 1.49
C PRO A 235 18.66 -21.12 2.88
N GLY A 236 17.60 -21.93 2.90
CA GLY A 236 16.93 -22.34 4.13
C GLY A 236 17.92 -22.99 5.09
N ARG A 237 17.75 -22.73 6.39
CA ARG A 237 18.56 -23.34 7.48
C ARG A 237 18.67 -24.88 7.42
N GLY A 238 17.90 -25.56 6.57
CA GLY A 238 17.95 -27.00 6.34
C GLY A 238 19.17 -27.49 5.56
N GLU A 239 19.71 -26.72 4.61
CA GLU A 239 20.85 -27.16 3.78
C GLU A 239 22.19 -27.12 4.55
N ARG A 240 22.32 -26.23 5.55
CA ARG A 240 23.53 -26.15 6.39
C ARG A 240 23.74 -27.33 7.33
N LYS A 241 22.76 -28.22 7.46
CA LYS A 241 22.89 -29.46 8.26
C LYS A 241 23.13 -30.71 7.42
N ALA A 242 23.08 -30.60 6.09
CA ALA A 242 23.37 -31.73 5.19
C ALA A 242 24.84 -31.76 4.74
N GLU A 243 25.59 -30.68 4.97
CA GLU A 243 27.02 -30.56 4.61
C GLU A 243 27.97 -30.45 5.81
N ALA A 244 27.49 -30.78 7.03
CA ALA A 244 28.31 -30.85 8.25
C ALA A 244 28.45 -32.28 8.75
#